data_AF-A0A2S8PUF2-F1
#
_entry.id   AF-A0A2S8PUF2-F1
#
_cell.length_a   1.000
_cell.length_b   1.000
_cell.length_c   1.000
_cell.angle_alpha   90.00
_cell.angle_beta   90.00
_cell.angle_gamma   90.00
#
_symmetry.space_group_name_H-M   'P 1'
#
loop_
_entity.id
_entity.type
_entity.pdbx_description
1 polymer ?
#
loop_
_entity_poly.entity_id
_entity_poly.type
_entity_poly.pdbx_seq_one_letter_code
_entity_poly.pdbx_strand_id
1 'polypeptide(L)'
;MSEPKENEIYLHPEYDECGRPYYNVPNARAEENLIAVCLKYASKVIPIIFLPGVMGSNLKSKRDDEPVWLVNSEFGVASWILKNASDRKETLDPKNTDIYDSGAINNYIAEGRKFPDRHQRGWGEVAYLSYGHFLPWLQLVLDDERLAFEYRMEGKGKETARQQLIGQNLGAEWGEEPLTSEEVEHSYRFMYPVHVMGYNWLQSNAVSAKKLAEYVDQILASYGKSCAVNKVILVTHSMGGLVARHYSEKLNGRDKILGIVHGVMPDTGSPMTYKRMKTGEDGITGLVIGSNGAKMTPVLAQSPGPLQLLPGKEYGKRWLHIADGKMTHKLPKSDPYEEIYLEKNRWWGLCETRFLNPDKKDKWTDKWKDEESWSNYLQLMNNAVQPFIEGLSGKYHPNTYAFYGASEKHLSYGIISWQEASKDYYNKTEDYSGMTFDQPLYDPYNLETGTTRMVQFSVGPSFQDIAAKTFKLAPPKEKGDGTVPERAGRIPTGKLRSQLAVDVDHEGAYNEDKARLFTLRSIVKMVQAVKIE
;
A
#
# COMPACT_ATOMS: atom_id res chain seq x y z
N MET A 1 4.75 -40.44 -19.34
CA MET A 1 4.81 -41.56 -18.36
C MET A 1 3.81 -42.60 -18.82
N SER A 2 4.15 -43.89 -18.73
CA SER A 2 3.24 -45.00 -19.00
C SER A 2 2.09 -45.03 -17.99
N GLU A 3 0.96 -45.67 -18.34
CA GLU A 3 -0.13 -45.94 -17.39
C GLU A 3 0.41 -46.61 -16.12
N PRO A 4 -0.07 -46.23 -14.93
CA PRO A 4 0.36 -46.85 -13.68
C PRO A 4 0.08 -48.35 -13.74
N LYS A 5 1.10 -49.17 -13.45
CA LYS A 5 0.92 -50.61 -13.34
C LYS A 5 0.04 -50.92 -12.14
N GLU A 6 -0.75 -52.00 -12.19
CA GLU A 6 -1.67 -52.40 -11.09
C GLU A 6 -1.01 -52.53 -9.71
N ASN A 7 0.33 -52.66 -9.65
CA ASN A 7 1.12 -52.80 -8.44
C ASN A 7 1.94 -51.55 -8.04
N GLU A 8 1.68 -50.37 -8.61
CA GLU A 8 2.39 -49.12 -8.28
C GLU A 8 1.50 -48.17 -7.45
N ILE A 9 2.05 -47.67 -6.34
CA ILE A 9 1.43 -46.59 -5.55
C ILE A 9 2.37 -45.38 -5.48
N TYR A 10 1.80 -44.18 -5.49
CA TYR A 10 2.55 -42.94 -5.40
C TYR A 10 2.39 -42.33 -4.02
N LEU A 11 3.51 -42.10 -3.33
CA LEU A 11 3.54 -41.54 -1.99
C LEU A 11 4.02 -40.09 -2.03
N HIS A 12 3.18 -39.17 -1.57
CA HIS A 12 3.55 -37.78 -1.34
C HIS A 12 4.35 -37.66 -0.02
N PRO A 13 5.32 -36.74 0.07
CA PRO A 13 6.00 -36.49 1.33
C PRO A 13 5.05 -35.86 2.34
N GLU A 14 5.12 -36.34 3.58
CA GLU A 14 4.61 -35.66 4.77
C GLU A 14 5.74 -34.89 5.45
N TYR A 15 5.41 -33.96 6.34
CA TYR A 15 6.40 -33.09 6.97
C TYR A 15 6.32 -33.19 8.50
N ASP A 16 7.49 -33.36 9.13
CA ASP A 16 7.59 -33.37 10.60
C ASP A 16 7.43 -31.96 11.19
N GLU A 17 7.53 -31.83 12.52
CA GLU A 17 7.41 -30.54 13.21
C GLU A 17 8.53 -29.53 12.86
N CYS A 18 9.60 -30.00 12.22
CA CYS A 18 10.69 -29.19 11.72
C CYS A 18 10.57 -28.89 10.21
N GLY A 19 9.48 -29.29 9.56
CA GLY A 19 9.30 -29.14 8.11
C GLY A 19 10.20 -30.06 7.28
N ARG A 20 10.69 -31.18 7.84
CA ARG A 20 11.51 -32.15 7.10
C ARG A 20 10.61 -33.21 6.46
N PRO A 21 10.83 -33.56 5.17
CA PRO A 21 10.00 -34.52 4.49
C PRO A 21 10.27 -35.96 4.97
N TYR A 22 9.23 -36.74 5.18
CA TYR A 22 9.27 -38.19 5.38
C TYR A 22 8.16 -38.87 4.58
N TYR A 23 8.25 -40.19 4.38
CA TYR A 23 7.26 -40.98 3.64
C TYR A 23 6.75 -42.11 4.51
N ASN A 24 5.43 -42.23 4.60
CA ASN A 24 4.78 -43.38 5.22
C ASN A 24 4.66 -44.51 4.19
N VAL A 25 5.65 -45.41 4.19
CA VAL A 25 5.67 -46.56 3.27
C VAL A 25 4.78 -47.68 3.83
N PRO A 26 3.74 -48.13 3.11
CA PRO A 26 2.86 -49.18 3.59
C PRO A 26 3.54 -50.55 3.53
N ASN A 27 3.14 -51.44 4.44
CA ASN A 27 3.49 -52.86 4.35
C ASN A 27 2.56 -53.57 3.36
N ALA A 28 3.12 -54.48 2.56
CA ALA A 28 2.39 -55.30 1.58
C ALA A 28 2.91 -56.74 1.58
N ARG A 29 2.11 -57.68 1.07
CA ARG A 29 2.56 -59.09 0.96
C ARG A 29 3.58 -59.21 -0.17
N ALA A 30 4.58 -60.08 0.00
CA ALA A 30 5.63 -60.26 -1.02
C ALA A 30 5.07 -60.65 -2.40
N GLU A 31 3.98 -61.41 -2.44
CA GLU A 31 3.27 -61.84 -3.65
C GLU A 31 2.61 -60.69 -4.44
N GLU A 32 2.29 -59.57 -3.78
CA GLU A 32 1.68 -58.39 -4.41
C GLU A 32 2.70 -57.57 -5.23
N ASN A 33 4.01 -57.79 -5.02
CA ASN A 33 5.10 -57.07 -5.69
C ASN A 33 4.88 -55.55 -5.72
N LEU A 34 4.37 -54.98 -4.62
CA LEU A 34 4.01 -53.55 -4.53
C LEU A 34 5.25 -52.67 -4.71
N ILE A 35 5.15 -51.69 -5.60
CA ILE A 35 6.15 -50.65 -5.83
C ILE A 35 5.62 -49.34 -5.24
N ALA A 36 6.29 -48.88 -4.18
CA ALA A 36 6.03 -47.56 -3.60
C ALA A 36 6.94 -46.50 -4.25
N VAL A 37 6.36 -45.60 -5.04
CA VAL A 37 7.07 -44.48 -5.69
C VAL A 37 7.01 -43.26 -4.78
N CYS A 38 8.10 -43.00 -4.05
CA CYS A 38 8.23 -41.82 -3.20
C CYS A 38 8.52 -40.56 -4.05
N LEU A 39 7.56 -39.65 -4.12
CA LEU A 39 7.65 -38.45 -4.95
C LEU A 39 8.58 -37.40 -4.33
N LYS A 40 9.72 -37.16 -4.96
CA LYS A 40 10.70 -36.16 -4.50
C LYS A 40 10.20 -34.74 -4.78
N TYR A 41 9.96 -33.97 -3.72
CA TYR A 41 9.62 -32.55 -3.81
C TYR A 41 10.85 -31.65 -3.66
N ALA A 42 10.66 -30.37 -3.99
CA ALA A 42 11.68 -29.35 -3.79
C ALA A 42 12.13 -29.27 -2.32
N SER A 43 13.44 -29.11 -2.12
CA SER A 43 14.04 -28.90 -0.79
C SER A 43 14.70 -27.54 -0.64
N LYS A 44 14.82 -26.78 -1.72
CA LYS A 44 15.40 -25.44 -1.76
C LYS A 44 14.31 -24.38 -1.65
N VAL A 45 14.59 -23.35 -0.88
CA VAL A 45 13.62 -22.31 -0.50
C VAL A 45 13.97 -20.97 -1.15
N ILE A 46 12.97 -20.27 -1.66
CA ILE A 46 13.04 -18.86 -2.05
C ILE A 46 11.94 -18.13 -1.26
N PRO A 47 12.29 -17.46 -0.14
CA PRO A 47 11.28 -16.81 0.69
C PRO A 47 10.61 -15.65 -0.05
N ILE A 48 9.29 -15.54 0.09
CA ILE A 48 8.52 -14.38 -0.34
C ILE A 48 8.21 -13.54 0.90
N ILE A 49 8.41 -12.22 0.85
CA ILE A 49 8.00 -11.32 1.93
C ILE A 49 6.96 -10.35 1.37
N PHE A 50 5.76 -10.39 1.96
CA PHE A 50 4.69 -9.45 1.67
C PHE A 50 4.79 -8.21 2.55
N LEU A 51 4.65 -7.03 1.93
CA LEU A 51 4.59 -5.73 2.59
C LEU A 51 3.23 -5.08 2.35
N PRO A 52 2.47 -4.77 3.42
CA PRO A 52 1.15 -4.16 3.31
C PRO A 52 1.24 -2.67 2.90
N GLY A 53 0.08 -2.06 2.68
CA GLY A 53 -0.03 -0.62 2.44
C GLY A 53 -0.10 0.23 3.71
N VAL A 54 -0.31 1.54 3.52
CA VAL A 54 -0.67 2.44 4.62
C VAL A 54 -1.97 1.98 5.27
N MET A 55 -2.06 2.03 6.60
CA MET A 55 -3.19 1.49 7.38
C MET A 55 -3.39 -0.04 7.27
N GLY A 56 -2.54 -0.75 6.53
CA GLY A 56 -2.65 -2.19 6.29
C GLY A 56 -1.98 -3.08 7.35
N SER A 57 -1.38 -2.50 8.39
CA SER A 57 -0.82 -3.24 9.53
C SER A 57 -1.59 -2.96 10.80
N ASN A 58 -1.79 -3.99 11.63
CA ASN A 58 -2.39 -3.84 12.95
C ASN A 58 -1.41 -3.15 13.90
N LEU A 59 -1.91 -2.21 14.70
CA LEU A 59 -1.10 -1.46 15.67
C LEU A 59 -1.62 -1.66 17.09
N LYS A 60 -0.69 -1.66 18.04
CA LYS A 60 -0.94 -1.60 19.48
C LYS A 60 -0.31 -0.36 20.11
N SER A 61 -0.81 0.00 21.28
CA SER A 61 -0.22 1.00 22.15
C SER A 61 1.04 0.43 22.80
N LYS A 62 2.14 1.20 22.81
CA LYS A 62 3.38 0.83 23.52
C LYS A 62 3.26 0.90 25.03
N ARG A 63 2.21 1.53 25.56
CA ARG A 63 2.04 1.75 27.00
C ARG A 63 1.50 0.51 27.70
N ASP A 64 0.54 -0.15 27.07
CA ASP A 64 -0.29 -1.21 27.66
C ASP A 64 -0.43 -2.43 26.72
N ASP A 65 0.24 -2.43 25.56
CA ASP A 65 0.21 -3.49 24.54
C ASP A 65 -1.18 -3.78 23.93
N GLU A 66 -2.18 -2.96 24.25
CA GLU A 66 -3.55 -3.12 23.75
C GLU A 66 -3.67 -2.71 22.27
N PRO A 67 -4.46 -3.44 21.46
CA PRO A 67 -4.68 -3.11 20.06
C PRO A 67 -5.39 -1.76 19.92
N VAL A 68 -4.79 -0.85 19.18
CA VAL A 68 -5.36 0.48 18.87
C VAL A 68 -5.87 0.56 17.43
N TRP A 69 -5.30 -0.23 16.52
CA TRP A 69 -5.72 -0.34 15.13
C TRP A 69 -5.75 -1.81 14.75
N LEU A 70 -6.92 -2.45 14.80
CA LEU A 70 -7.07 -3.88 14.53
C LEU A 70 -8.12 -4.10 13.44
N VAL A 71 -7.67 -4.49 12.25
CA VAL A 71 -8.50 -4.56 11.04
C VAL A 71 -8.83 -6.00 10.69
N ASN A 72 -9.42 -6.72 11.66
CA ASN A 72 -9.89 -8.10 11.45
C ASN A 72 -11.19 -8.15 10.64
N SER A 73 -12.05 -7.15 10.83
CA SER A 73 -13.35 -7.01 10.20
C SER A 73 -13.80 -5.55 10.28
N GLU A 74 -14.86 -5.18 9.55
CA GLU A 74 -15.47 -3.85 9.64
C GLU A 74 -15.90 -3.51 11.09
N PHE A 75 -16.40 -4.50 11.84
CA PHE A 75 -16.78 -4.31 13.25
C PHE A 75 -15.57 -4.01 14.15
N GLY A 76 -14.41 -4.60 13.86
CA GLY A 76 -13.17 -4.36 14.62
C GLY A 76 -12.70 -2.91 14.59
N VAL A 77 -12.95 -2.21 13.48
CA VAL A 77 -12.58 -0.79 13.33
C VAL A 77 -13.75 0.18 13.61
N ALA A 78 -14.97 -0.32 13.82
CA ALA A 78 -16.16 0.51 14.04
C ALA A 78 -16.07 1.39 15.30
N SER A 79 -15.27 1.01 16.29
CA SER A 79 -15.01 1.81 17.50
C SER A 79 -14.44 3.21 17.17
N TRP A 80 -13.74 3.34 16.05
CA TRP A 80 -13.20 4.62 15.58
C TRP A 80 -14.28 5.64 15.20
N ILE A 81 -15.49 5.21 14.87
CA ILE A 81 -16.62 6.11 14.54
C ILE A 81 -16.91 7.07 15.70
N LEU A 82 -16.76 6.60 16.94
CA LEU A 82 -17.02 7.37 18.16
C LEU A 82 -15.83 8.24 18.60
N LYS A 83 -14.63 8.04 18.02
CA LYS A 83 -13.40 8.75 18.42
C LYS A 83 -13.33 10.16 17.82
N ASN A 84 -13.09 11.14 18.67
CA ASN A 84 -12.93 12.54 18.26
C ASN A 84 -11.50 12.83 17.74
N ALA A 85 -11.22 14.08 17.35
CA ALA A 85 -9.93 14.48 16.80
C ALA A 85 -8.75 14.33 17.79
N SER A 86 -8.97 14.63 19.07
CA SER A 86 -7.97 14.50 20.13
C SER A 86 -7.68 13.02 20.41
N ASP A 87 -8.73 12.20 20.61
CA ASP A 87 -8.58 10.76 20.81
C ASP A 87 -7.76 10.11 19.68
N ARG A 88 -8.05 10.50 18.44
CA ARG A 88 -7.34 10.03 17.24
C ARG A 88 -5.87 10.44 17.26
N LYS A 89 -5.58 11.71 17.54
CA LYS A 89 -4.22 12.24 17.61
C LYS A 89 -3.39 11.51 18.66
N GLU A 90 -3.92 11.34 19.86
CA GLU A 90 -3.19 10.71 20.97
C GLU A 90 -2.97 9.22 20.76
N THR A 91 -4.00 8.53 20.25
CA THR A 91 -3.97 7.08 20.04
C THR A 91 -3.10 6.70 18.84
N LEU A 92 -3.18 7.45 17.73
CA LEU A 92 -2.42 7.20 16.50
C LEU A 92 -1.20 8.14 16.41
N ASP A 93 -0.28 7.95 17.35
CA ASP A 93 1.02 8.62 17.37
C ASP A 93 2.15 7.64 17.01
N PRO A 94 2.97 7.90 15.98
CA PRO A 94 4.10 7.03 15.62
C PRO A 94 5.10 6.76 16.76
N LYS A 95 5.20 7.66 17.75
CA LYS A 95 6.07 7.47 18.92
C LYS A 95 5.48 6.44 19.89
N ASN A 96 4.15 6.40 20.01
CA ASN A 96 3.43 5.63 21.02
C ASN A 96 2.81 4.33 20.49
N THR A 97 2.88 4.08 19.19
CA THR A 97 2.34 2.85 18.57
C THR A 97 3.43 1.91 18.08
N ASP A 98 3.16 0.59 18.14
CA ASP A 98 3.98 -0.45 17.52
C ASP A 98 3.09 -1.51 16.84
N ILE A 99 3.70 -2.50 16.19
CA ILE A 99 2.99 -3.59 15.53
C ILE A 99 2.25 -4.48 16.53
N TYR A 100 1.01 -4.81 16.21
CA TYR A 100 0.24 -5.87 16.85
C TYR A 100 0.25 -7.11 15.95
N ASP A 101 0.82 -8.20 16.42
CA ASP A 101 1.09 -9.43 15.64
C ASP A 101 0.05 -10.53 15.83
N SER A 102 -0.92 -10.31 16.70
CA SER A 102 -1.95 -11.28 17.11
C SER A 102 -3.30 -11.04 16.41
N GLY A 103 -3.27 -10.41 15.23
CA GLY A 103 -4.44 -10.25 14.37
C GLY A 103 -4.98 -11.59 13.86
N ALA A 104 -6.18 -11.54 13.27
CA ALA A 104 -6.81 -12.73 12.72
C ALA A 104 -5.99 -13.28 11.55
N ILE A 105 -5.93 -14.61 11.46
CA ILE A 105 -5.34 -15.33 10.33
C ILE A 105 -6.30 -16.41 9.83
N ASN A 106 -6.09 -16.86 8.59
CA ASN A 106 -6.87 -17.95 8.04
C ASN A 106 -6.40 -19.28 8.65
N ASN A 107 -7.31 -20.01 9.30
CA ASN A 107 -7.02 -21.27 10.00
C ASN A 107 -6.92 -22.50 9.07
N TYR A 108 -7.27 -22.37 7.80
CA TYR A 108 -7.10 -23.44 6.81
C TYR A 108 -5.67 -23.44 6.27
N ILE A 109 -4.87 -24.40 6.73
CA ILE A 109 -3.44 -24.55 6.41
C ILE A 109 -3.27 -25.75 5.47
N ALA A 110 -3.40 -25.52 4.16
CA ALA A 110 -3.22 -26.57 3.16
C ALA A 110 -1.76 -27.04 3.07
N GLU A 111 -0.80 -26.15 3.37
CA GLU A 111 0.63 -26.43 3.39
C GLU A 111 1.05 -27.35 4.57
N GLY A 112 0.13 -27.65 5.50
CA GLY A 112 0.40 -28.48 6.67
C GLY A 112 1.62 -28.00 7.46
N ARG A 113 2.55 -28.92 7.73
CA ARG A 113 3.81 -28.64 8.46
C ARG A 113 4.99 -28.32 7.53
N LYS A 114 4.76 -28.11 6.24
CA LYS A 114 5.82 -27.85 5.25
C LYS A 114 6.59 -26.56 5.55
N PHE A 115 5.92 -25.56 6.11
CA PHE A 115 6.49 -24.27 6.46
C PHE A 115 6.26 -23.95 7.94
N PRO A 116 7.02 -22.99 8.52
CA PRO A 116 6.70 -22.43 9.82
C PRO A 116 5.26 -21.93 9.88
N ASP A 117 4.71 -21.90 11.09
CA ASP A 117 3.34 -21.48 11.33
C ASP A 117 3.08 -20.06 10.78
N ARG A 118 1.84 -19.79 10.36
CA ARG A 118 1.46 -18.49 9.77
C ARG A 118 1.69 -17.31 10.73
N HIS A 119 1.54 -17.48 12.03
CA HIS A 119 1.90 -16.44 13.01
C HIS A 119 3.41 -16.21 13.05
N GLN A 120 4.22 -17.27 13.02
CA GLN A 120 5.68 -17.15 12.95
C GLN A 120 6.16 -16.49 11.65
N ARG A 121 5.35 -16.57 10.60
CA ARG A 121 5.54 -15.89 9.31
C ARG A 121 4.93 -14.48 9.27
N GLY A 122 4.44 -13.95 10.39
CA GLY A 122 3.96 -12.56 10.52
C GLY A 122 2.54 -12.30 10.01
N TRP A 123 1.73 -13.32 9.71
CA TRP A 123 0.42 -13.10 9.07
C TRP A 123 -0.58 -12.35 9.95
N GLY A 124 -0.43 -12.42 11.27
CA GLY A 124 -1.27 -11.66 12.22
C GLY A 124 -0.90 -10.17 12.33
N GLU A 125 0.19 -9.73 11.71
CA GLU A 125 0.62 -8.33 11.74
C GLU A 125 -0.18 -7.42 10.81
N VAL A 126 -0.95 -7.99 9.88
CA VAL A 126 -1.63 -7.24 8.81
C VAL A 126 -3.14 -7.27 8.92
N ALA A 127 -3.77 -6.30 8.26
CA ALA A 127 -5.22 -6.20 8.17
C ALA A 127 -5.80 -7.46 7.50
N TYR A 128 -6.43 -8.32 8.29
CA TYR A 128 -7.06 -9.54 7.78
C TYR A 128 -8.20 -9.22 6.80
N LEU A 129 -8.95 -8.15 7.05
CA LEU A 129 -10.00 -7.68 6.14
C LEU A 129 -9.47 -7.42 4.71
N SER A 130 -8.24 -6.91 4.61
CA SER A 130 -7.62 -6.51 3.33
C SER A 130 -6.82 -7.65 2.70
N TYR A 131 -6.07 -8.42 3.49
CA TYR A 131 -5.09 -9.38 2.96
C TYR A 131 -5.39 -10.84 3.32
N GLY A 132 -6.42 -11.09 4.15
CA GLY A 132 -6.79 -12.42 4.64
C GLY A 132 -7.28 -13.39 3.57
N HIS A 133 -7.63 -12.88 2.37
CA HIS A 133 -7.92 -13.69 1.19
C HIS A 133 -6.70 -13.87 0.28
N PHE A 134 -5.95 -12.80 0.04
CA PHE A 134 -4.80 -12.80 -0.86
C PHE A 134 -3.64 -13.65 -0.36
N LEU A 135 -3.28 -13.56 0.93
CA LEU A 135 -2.13 -14.28 1.48
C LEU A 135 -2.31 -15.82 1.42
N PRO A 136 -3.45 -16.40 1.87
CA PRO A 136 -3.71 -17.82 1.65
C PRO A 136 -3.72 -18.20 0.17
N TRP A 137 -4.35 -17.39 -0.68
CA TRP A 137 -4.36 -17.66 -2.12
C TRP A 137 -2.94 -17.72 -2.70
N LEU A 138 -2.08 -16.76 -2.35
CA LEU A 138 -0.71 -16.71 -2.85
C LEU A 138 0.11 -17.91 -2.37
N GLN A 139 -0.03 -18.28 -1.09
CA GLN A 139 0.65 -19.47 -0.56
C GLN A 139 0.20 -20.74 -1.29
N LEU A 140 -1.10 -20.89 -1.55
CA LEU A 140 -1.66 -22.06 -2.24
C LEU A 140 -1.14 -22.21 -3.67
N VAL A 141 -1.16 -21.13 -4.46
CA VAL A 141 -0.74 -21.21 -5.87
C VAL A 141 0.78 -21.37 -6.04
N LEU A 142 1.56 -21.01 -5.03
CA LEU A 142 3.00 -21.26 -5.00
C LEU A 142 3.36 -22.65 -4.45
N ASP A 143 2.41 -23.32 -3.77
CA ASP A 143 2.54 -24.64 -3.13
C ASP A 143 1.69 -25.72 -3.85
N ASP A 144 1.46 -25.54 -5.15
CA ASP A 144 0.53 -26.37 -5.94
C ASP A 144 1.18 -27.60 -6.63
N GLU A 145 2.41 -28.02 -6.27
CA GLU A 145 3.08 -29.13 -6.94
C GLU A 145 2.39 -30.49 -6.76
N ARG A 146 1.76 -30.70 -5.60
CA ARG A 146 0.94 -31.89 -5.34
C ARG A 146 -0.26 -31.92 -6.28
N LEU A 147 -0.93 -30.79 -6.42
CA LEU A 147 -2.09 -30.65 -7.29
C LEU A 147 -1.72 -30.86 -8.76
N ALA A 148 -0.57 -30.32 -9.19
CA ALA A 148 -0.04 -30.52 -10.53
C ALA A 148 0.22 -32.01 -10.83
N PHE A 149 0.76 -32.75 -9.87
CA PHE A 149 0.96 -34.20 -9.98
C PHE A 149 -0.37 -34.96 -10.08
N GLU A 150 -1.31 -34.67 -9.17
CA GLU A 150 -2.62 -35.32 -9.14
C GLU A 150 -3.39 -35.09 -10.45
N TYR A 151 -3.38 -33.86 -10.99
CA TYR A 151 -3.99 -33.54 -12.28
C TYR A 151 -3.36 -34.28 -13.45
N ARG A 152 -2.03 -34.44 -13.44
CA ARG A 152 -1.31 -35.22 -14.44
C ARG A 152 -1.73 -36.70 -14.40
N MET A 153 -1.93 -37.26 -13.21
CA MET A 153 -2.35 -38.66 -13.03
C MET A 153 -3.83 -38.89 -13.36
N GLU A 154 -4.72 -37.94 -13.08
CA GLU A 154 -6.13 -38.04 -13.45
C GLU A 154 -6.37 -38.00 -14.96
N GLY A 155 -5.46 -37.45 -15.76
CA GLY A 155 -5.56 -37.40 -17.22
C GLY A 155 -6.68 -36.50 -17.77
N LYS A 156 -7.31 -35.65 -16.94
CA LYS A 156 -8.51 -34.86 -17.28
C LYS A 156 -8.23 -33.50 -17.93
N GLY A 157 -6.98 -33.18 -18.27
CA GLY A 157 -6.60 -31.87 -18.81
C GLY A 157 -6.79 -30.71 -17.82
N LYS A 158 -6.81 -30.99 -16.51
CA LYS A 158 -6.84 -29.96 -15.47
C LYS A 158 -5.45 -29.34 -15.32
N GLU A 159 -5.40 -28.05 -15.06
CA GLU A 159 -4.17 -27.27 -14.89
C GLU A 159 -4.23 -26.46 -13.61
N THR A 160 -3.11 -26.35 -12.92
CA THR A 160 -2.99 -25.43 -11.77
C THR A 160 -2.92 -23.97 -12.24
N ALA A 161 -3.04 -23.02 -11.32
CA ALA A 161 -2.93 -21.59 -11.66
C ALA A 161 -1.59 -21.23 -12.33
N ARG A 162 -0.48 -21.88 -11.93
CA ARG A 162 0.83 -21.72 -12.59
C ARG A 162 0.83 -22.25 -14.02
N GLN A 163 0.21 -23.41 -14.25
CA GLN A 163 0.13 -24.02 -15.58
C GLN A 163 -0.81 -23.26 -16.53
N GLN A 164 -1.94 -22.74 -16.02
CA GLN A 164 -2.88 -21.92 -16.80
C GLN A 164 -2.26 -20.63 -17.34
N LEU A 165 -1.16 -20.15 -16.74
CA LEU A 165 -0.41 -18.98 -17.21
C LEU A 165 0.49 -19.27 -18.41
N ILE A 166 0.63 -20.53 -18.84
CA ILE A 166 1.40 -20.92 -20.01
C ILE A 166 0.71 -20.35 -21.26
N GLY A 167 1.44 -19.53 -22.02
CA GLY A 167 0.91 -18.87 -23.22
C GLY A 167 -0.20 -17.85 -22.98
N GLN A 168 -0.69 -17.68 -21.75
CA GLN A 168 -1.75 -16.73 -21.42
C GLN A 168 -1.25 -15.29 -21.63
N ASN A 169 -2.05 -14.43 -22.27
CA ASN A 169 -1.76 -13.01 -22.37
C ASN A 169 -2.52 -12.25 -21.26
N LEU A 170 -1.80 -11.59 -20.36
CA LEU A 170 -2.40 -10.73 -19.32
C LEU A 170 -2.51 -9.28 -19.80
N GLY A 171 -1.99 -8.93 -20.97
CA GLY A 171 -2.06 -7.59 -21.52
C GLY A 171 -1.27 -6.58 -20.69
N ALA A 172 -0.07 -6.96 -20.23
CA ALA A 172 0.86 -5.98 -19.69
C ALA A 172 1.18 -4.93 -20.76
N GLU A 173 1.23 -3.69 -20.33
CA GLU A 173 1.49 -2.54 -21.18
C GLU A 173 2.89 -2.63 -21.81
N TRP A 174 3.85 -3.14 -21.04
CA TRP A 174 5.16 -3.54 -21.54
C TRP A 174 5.67 -4.76 -20.79
N GLY A 175 6.67 -5.42 -21.38
CA GLY A 175 7.25 -6.63 -20.81
C GLY A 175 6.23 -7.75 -20.64
N GLU A 176 5.21 -7.79 -21.50
CA GLU A 176 4.29 -8.91 -21.57
C GLU A 176 5.06 -10.13 -22.07
N GLU A 177 5.22 -11.10 -21.18
CA GLU A 177 5.95 -12.32 -21.46
C GLU A 177 5.19 -13.48 -20.81
N PRO A 178 4.32 -14.18 -21.57
CA PRO A 178 3.64 -15.38 -21.09
C PRO A 178 4.63 -16.42 -20.56
N LEU A 179 4.16 -17.27 -19.65
CA LEU A 179 4.99 -18.37 -19.16
C LEU A 179 5.14 -19.44 -20.23
N THR A 180 6.29 -20.12 -20.22
CA THR A 180 6.53 -21.36 -20.96
C THR A 180 6.40 -22.57 -20.04
N SER A 181 6.24 -23.75 -20.61
CA SER A 181 6.19 -25.01 -19.86
C SER A 181 7.49 -25.24 -19.06
N GLU A 182 8.64 -24.90 -19.65
CA GLU A 182 9.95 -25.03 -19.03
C GLU A 182 10.10 -24.12 -17.81
N GLU A 183 9.60 -22.89 -17.88
CA GLU A 183 9.64 -21.94 -16.76
C GLU A 183 8.75 -22.38 -15.60
N VAL A 184 7.57 -22.91 -15.91
CA VAL A 184 6.65 -23.48 -14.92
C VAL A 184 7.28 -24.70 -14.25
N GLU A 185 7.84 -25.63 -15.03
CA GLU A 185 8.55 -26.80 -14.50
C GLU A 185 9.75 -26.40 -13.62
N HIS A 186 10.54 -25.41 -14.04
CA HIS A 186 11.64 -24.88 -13.23
C HIS A 186 11.15 -24.30 -11.91
N SER A 187 10.00 -23.61 -11.90
CA SER A 187 9.42 -23.03 -10.69
C SER A 187 9.06 -24.09 -9.63
N TYR A 188 8.74 -25.32 -10.04
CA TYR A 188 8.44 -26.44 -9.13
C TYR A 188 9.67 -26.99 -8.40
N ARG A 189 10.87 -26.54 -8.76
CA ARG A 189 12.12 -27.00 -8.13
C ARG A 189 12.47 -26.23 -6.85
N PHE A 190 11.63 -25.28 -6.44
CA PHE A 190 11.78 -24.51 -5.20
C PHE A 190 10.48 -24.47 -4.39
N MET A 191 10.62 -24.19 -3.10
CA MET A 191 9.52 -23.90 -2.17
C MET A 191 9.47 -22.41 -1.86
N TYR A 192 8.26 -21.87 -1.70
CA TYR A 192 8.02 -20.43 -1.52
C TYR A 192 7.19 -20.15 -0.26
N PRO A 193 7.82 -20.19 0.93
CA PRO A 193 7.14 -19.77 2.15
C PRO A 193 6.82 -18.27 2.04
N VAL A 194 5.54 -17.93 2.19
CA VAL A 194 5.06 -16.54 2.19
C VAL A 194 5.15 -15.98 3.61
N HIS A 195 6.09 -15.09 3.82
CA HIS A 195 6.23 -14.28 5.02
C HIS A 195 5.55 -12.94 4.84
N VAL A 196 5.24 -12.29 5.96
CA VAL A 196 4.63 -10.98 6.03
C VAL A 196 5.48 -10.16 6.99
N MET A 197 5.72 -8.91 6.63
CA MET A 197 6.28 -7.93 7.54
C MET A 197 5.33 -6.73 7.61
N GLY A 198 4.50 -6.71 8.63
CA GLY A 198 3.78 -5.52 9.02
C GLY A 198 4.76 -4.43 9.44
N TYR A 199 4.37 -3.17 9.24
CA TYR A 199 5.14 -2.04 9.77
C TYR A 199 4.22 -0.99 10.36
N ASN A 200 4.73 -0.25 11.34
CA ASN A 200 4.01 0.91 11.83
C ASN A 200 3.91 1.92 10.68
N TRP A 201 2.71 2.07 10.11
CA TRP A 201 2.49 2.90 8.94
C TRP A 201 2.41 4.39 9.26
N LEU A 202 2.42 4.78 10.55
CA LEU A 202 2.48 6.17 11.00
C LEU A 202 3.93 6.72 10.95
N GLN A 203 4.93 5.88 11.24
CA GLN A 203 6.34 6.27 11.20
C GLN A 203 6.85 6.40 9.76
N SER A 204 8.05 6.98 9.61
CA SER A 204 8.67 7.17 8.30
C SER A 204 8.92 5.81 7.65
N ASN A 205 8.61 5.68 6.36
CA ASN A 205 8.89 4.49 5.57
C ASN A 205 10.40 4.17 5.53
N ALA A 206 11.28 5.15 5.76
CA ALA A 206 12.71 4.90 5.95
C ALA A 206 13.01 4.06 7.20
N VAL A 207 12.25 4.27 8.28
CA VAL A 207 12.37 3.47 9.52
C VAL A 207 11.82 2.07 9.27
N SER A 208 10.65 1.97 8.62
CA SER A 208 10.08 0.67 8.20
C SER A 208 11.02 -0.11 7.28
N ALA A 209 11.76 0.57 6.39
CA ALA A 209 12.75 -0.06 5.51
C ALA A 209 13.98 -0.59 6.25
N LYS A 210 14.37 0.04 7.37
CA LYS A 210 15.41 -0.51 8.25
C LYS A 210 14.92 -1.79 8.95
N LYS A 211 13.69 -1.79 9.46
CA LYS A 211 13.05 -3.01 10.00
C LYS A 211 12.98 -4.12 8.95
N LEU A 212 12.66 -3.78 7.69
CA LEU A 212 12.70 -4.74 6.59
C LEU A 212 14.10 -5.30 6.35
N ALA A 213 15.14 -4.47 6.39
CA ALA A 213 16.51 -4.94 6.24
C ALA A 213 16.88 -5.98 7.30
N GLU A 214 16.53 -5.71 8.56
CA GLU A 214 16.74 -6.62 9.68
C GLU A 214 15.93 -7.92 9.52
N TYR A 215 14.66 -7.81 9.12
CA TYR A 215 13.79 -8.96 8.90
C TYR A 215 14.27 -9.86 7.75
N VAL A 216 14.73 -9.27 6.64
CA VAL A 216 15.34 -10.02 5.53
C VAL A 216 16.55 -10.81 6.02
N ASP A 217 17.42 -10.20 6.83
CA ASP A 217 18.60 -10.88 7.37
C ASP A 217 18.23 -12.05 8.29
N GLN A 218 17.19 -11.88 9.11
CA GLN A 218 16.66 -12.95 9.95
C GLN A 218 16.08 -14.11 9.13
N ILE A 219 15.31 -13.81 8.08
CA ILE A 219 14.72 -14.82 7.19
C ILE A 219 15.80 -15.58 6.41
N LEU A 220 16.79 -14.89 5.87
CA LEU A 220 17.89 -15.54 5.16
C LEU A 220 18.72 -16.42 6.10
N ALA A 221 18.97 -15.96 7.34
CA ALA A 221 19.66 -16.74 8.35
C ALA A 221 18.86 -17.99 8.79
N SER A 222 17.54 -17.88 8.96
CA SER A 222 16.69 -18.98 9.43
C SER A 222 16.60 -20.13 8.42
N TYR A 223 16.53 -19.81 7.12
CA TYR A 223 16.58 -20.82 6.06
C TYR A 223 18.01 -21.33 5.79
N GLY A 224 19.02 -20.49 5.94
CA GLY A 224 20.43 -20.86 5.82
C GLY A 224 20.73 -21.66 4.54
N LYS A 225 21.27 -22.88 4.67
CA LYS A 225 21.65 -23.74 3.54
C LYS A 225 20.47 -24.23 2.68
N SER A 226 19.24 -24.14 3.20
CA SER A 226 18.04 -24.46 2.42
C SER A 226 17.67 -23.33 1.46
N CYS A 227 18.10 -22.09 1.72
CA CYS A 227 17.87 -20.97 0.81
C CYS A 227 18.60 -21.20 -0.53
N ALA A 228 17.89 -21.11 -1.65
CA ALA A 228 18.42 -21.46 -2.97
C ALA A 228 19.53 -20.50 -3.43
N VAL A 229 19.37 -19.20 -3.13
CA VAL A 229 20.24 -18.12 -3.64
C VAL A 229 20.64 -17.09 -2.59
N ASN A 230 20.30 -17.33 -1.32
CA ASN A 230 20.45 -16.35 -0.24
C ASN A 230 19.81 -14.99 -0.58
N LYS A 231 18.64 -15.02 -1.22
CA LYS A 231 17.82 -13.86 -1.57
C LYS A 231 16.35 -14.11 -1.31
N VAL A 232 15.60 -13.03 -1.13
CA VAL A 232 14.13 -13.03 -0.99
C VAL A 232 13.46 -12.39 -2.21
N ILE A 233 12.19 -12.70 -2.44
CA ILE A 233 11.32 -11.92 -3.33
C ILE A 233 10.43 -11.04 -2.47
N LEU A 234 10.27 -9.78 -2.85
CA LEU A 234 9.34 -8.88 -2.17
C LEU A 234 8.05 -8.74 -3.00
N VAL A 235 6.90 -8.85 -2.34
CA VAL A 235 5.58 -8.53 -2.92
C VAL A 235 5.00 -7.40 -2.09
N THR A 236 4.57 -6.32 -2.72
CA THR A 236 4.14 -5.12 -1.97
C THR A 236 2.76 -4.68 -2.36
N HIS A 237 2.07 -4.07 -1.41
CA HIS A 237 0.84 -3.32 -1.65
C HIS A 237 1.05 -1.84 -1.35
N SER A 238 0.59 -0.94 -2.23
CA SER A 238 0.56 0.51 -1.97
C SER A 238 1.90 1.04 -1.47
N MET A 239 1.92 1.73 -0.32
CA MET A 239 3.12 2.31 0.30
C MET A 239 4.16 1.29 0.78
N GLY A 240 3.82 0.01 0.91
CA GLY A 240 4.81 -1.06 1.10
C GLY A 240 5.84 -1.09 -0.04
N GLY A 241 5.44 -0.63 -1.24
CA GLY A 241 6.36 -0.45 -2.37
C GLY A 241 7.44 0.61 -2.11
N LEU A 242 7.10 1.70 -1.39
CA LEU A 242 8.06 2.74 -1.02
C LEU A 242 9.03 2.23 0.06
N VAL A 243 8.56 1.41 1.00
CA VAL A 243 9.40 0.72 1.98
C VAL A 243 10.41 -0.20 1.27
N ALA A 244 9.94 -1.05 0.36
CA ALA A 244 10.79 -1.95 -0.42
C ALA A 244 11.82 -1.20 -1.27
N ARG A 245 11.40 -0.13 -1.96
CA ARG A 245 12.31 0.71 -2.75
C ARG A 245 13.37 1.38 -1.90
N HIS A 246 13.01 1.89 -0.73
CA HIS A 246 13.99 2.50 0.17
C HIS A 246 15.01 1.46 0.67
N TYR A 247 14.55 0.27 1.07
CA TYR A 247 15.46 -0.80 1.44
C TYR A 247 16.41 -1.17 0.29
N SER A 248 15.85 -1.40 -0.90
CA SER A 248 16.61 -1.81 -2.09
C SER A 248 17.64 -0.77 -2.52
N GLU A 249 17.23 0.50 -2.63
CA GLU A 249 18.00 1.55 -3.31
C GLU A 249 18.72 2.53 -2.35
N LYS A 250 18.43 2.47 -1.04
CA LYS A 250 19.05 3.37 -0.03
C LYS A 250 19.74 2.64 1.11
N LEU A 251 19.41 1.38 1.37
CA LEU A 251 19.97 0.58 2.47
C LEU A 251 20.79 -0.62 1.98
N ASN A 252 21.29 -0.57 0.74
CA ASN A 252 22.09 -1.63 0.11
C ASN A 252 21.40 -3.02 0.10
N GLY A 253 20.06 -3.04 0.13
CA GLY A 253 19.28 -4.28 0.14
C GLY A 253 19.23 -5.01 -1.20
N ARG A 254 19.60 -4.33 -2.30
CA ARG A 254 19.52 -4.82 -3.68
C ARG A 254 20.07 -6.24 -3.87
N ASP A 255 21.23 -6.56 -3.30
CA ASP A 255 21.86 -7.86 -3.50
C ASP A 255 21.17 -9.01 -2.76
N LYS A 256 20.38 -8.70 -1.73
CA LYS A 256 19.57 -9.67 -0.95
C LYS A 256 18.17 -9.87 -1.54
N ILE A 257 17.82 -9.13 -2.60
CA ILE A 257 16.51 -9.21 -3.26
C ILE A 257 16.69 -9.87 -4.62
N LEU A 258 15.92 -10.93 -4.89
CA LEU A 258 15.86 -11.56 -6.20
C LEU A 258 15.03 -10.71 -7.18
N GLY A 259 13.91 -10.19 -6.70
CA GLY A 259 13.06 -9.26 -7.44
C GLY A 259 11.92 -8.71 -6.57
N ILE A 260 11.20 -7.73 -7.11
CA ILE A 260 10.10 -7.05 -6.42
C ILE A 260 8.86 -7.00 -7.31
N VAL A 261 7.70 -7.38 -6.77
CA VAL A 261 6.39 -7.13 -7.37
C VAL A 261 5.71 -6.00 -6.61
N HIS A 262 5.44 -4.89 -7.29
CA HIS A 262 4.69 -3.76 -6.74
C HIS A 262 3.22 -3.79 -7.18
N GLY A 263 2.29 -3.85 -6.24
CA GLY A 263 0.87 -3.65 -6.50
C GLY A 263 0.42 -2.27 -6.06
N VAL A 264 -0.22 -1.52 -6.96
CA VAL A 264 -0.84 -0.19 -6.73
C VAL A 264 0.05 0.80 -5.96
N MET A 265 1.37 0.76 -6.20
CA MET A 265 2.32 1.64 -5.53
C MET A 265 2.09 3.10 -5.97
N PRO A 266 1.98 4.05 -5.03
CA PRO A 266 1.93 5.48 -5.35
C PRO A 266 3.34 6.00 -5.68
N ASP A 267 3.84 5.67 -6.87
CA ASP A 267 5.23 5.87 -7.29
C ASP A 267 5.71 7.32 -7.09
N THR A 268 4.95 8.28 -7.61
CA THR A 268 5.26 9.71 -7.48
C THR A 268 4.41 10.43 -6.42
N GLY A 269 3.71 9.68 -5.57
CA GLY A 269 2.76 10.20 -4.57
C GLY A 269 1.32 10.37 -5.10
N SER A 270 0.42 10.81 -4.24
CA SER A 270 -1.00 11.02 -4.55
C SER A 270 -1.57 12.30 -3.91
N PRO A 271 -2.25 13.17 -4.68
CA PRO A 271 -3.01 14.31 -4.15
C PRO A 271 -4.13 13.91 -3.19
N MET A 272 -4.47 12.62 -3.08
CA MET A 272 -5.40 12.11 -2.08
C MET A 272 -4.99 12.49 -0.65
N THR A 273 -3.70 12.59 -0.34
CA THR A 273 -3.25 13.06 0.98
C THR A 273 -3.68 14.51 1.24
N TYR A 274 -3.61 15.38 0.22
CA TYR A 274 -4.13 16.75 0.33
C TYR A 274 -5.64 16.73 0.58
N LYS A 275 -6.40 15.95 -0.21
CA LYS A 275 -7.85 15.80 -0.04
C LYS A 275 -8.19 15.35 1.38
N ARG A 276 -7.54 14.30 1.89
CA ARG A 276 -7.80 13.74 3.23
C ARG A 276 -7.50 14.73 4.35
N MET A 277 -6.37 15.44 4.29
CA MET A 277 -6.04 16.45 5.31
C MET A 277 -7.01 17.63 5.29
N LYS A 278 -7.44 18.09 4.11
CA LYS A 278 -8.36 19.22 4.01
C LYS A 278 -9.79 18.83 4.33
N THR A 279 -10.28 17.74 3.77
CA THR A 279 -11.72 17.47 3.70
C THR A 279 -12.13 16.14 4.31
N GLY A 280 -11.18 15.32 4.79
CA GLY A 280 -11.46 13.97 5.27
C GLY A 280 -11.67 12.95 4.16
N GLU A 281 -12.05 11.74 4.55
CA GLU A 281 -12.45 10.68 3.63
C GLU A 281 -13.97 10.56 3.53
N ASP A 282 -14.47 10.15 2.36
CA ASP A 282 -15.90 9.98 2.11
C ASP A 282 -16.38 8.57 2.48
N GLY A 283 -17.71 8.39 2.57
CA GLY A 283 -18.34 7.09 2.76
C GLY A 283 -18.06 6.41 4.10
N ILE A 284 -18.25 5.09 4.14
CA ILE A 284 -18.09 4.26 5.35
C ILE A 284 -16.63 4.30 5.82
N THR A 285 -15.66 4.24 4.90
CA THR A 285 -14.25 4.41 5.21
C THR A 285 -13.97 5.72 5.95
N GLY A 286 -14.59 6.82 5.50
CA GLY A 286 -14.54 8.12 6.17
C GLY A 286 -15.04 8.12 7.61
N LEU A 287 -16.11 7.38 7.92
CA LEU A 287 -16.60 7.26 9.30
C LEU A 287 -15.54 6.65 10.23
N VAL A 288 -14.76 5.71 9.71
CA VAL A 288 -13.70 5.02 10.45
C VAL A 288 -12.44 5.87 10.50
N ILE A 289 -11.83 6.22 9.37
CA ILE A 289 -10.48 6.84 9.35
C ILE A 289 -10.51 8.34 9.62
N GLY A 290 -11.61 9.03 9.31
CA GLY A 290 -11.79 10.45 9.56
C GLY A 290 -12.59 11.14 8.46
N SER A 291 -13.81 11.55 8.78
CA SER A 291 -14.80 12.05 7.81
C SER A 291 -14.63 13.52 7.43
N ASN A 292 -13.64 14.21 8.02
CA ASN A 292 -13.34 15.61 7.74
C ASN A 292 -11.86 15.92 8.04
N GLY A 293 -11.39 17.10 7.61
CA GLY A 293 -10.01 17.52 7.81
C GLY A 293 -9.62 17.68 9.29
N ALA A 294 -10.58 18.06 10.14
CA ALA A 294 -10.36 18.20 11.57
C ALA A 294 -10.08 16.85 12.29
N LYS A 295 -10.58 15.73 11.74
CA LYS A 295 -10.28 14.38 12.26
C LYS A 295 -9.00 13.80 11.65
N MET A 296 -8.68 14.11 10.39
CA MET A 296 -7.54 13.54 9.67
C MET A 296 -6.23 14.29 9.93
N THR A 297 -6.23 15.63 9.84
CA THR A 297 -5.02 16.44 9.96
C THR A 297 -4.25 16.24 11.27
N PRO A 298 -4.87 16.13 12.46
CA PRO A 298 -4.13 15.92 13.70
C PRO A 298 -3.23 14.67 13.66
N VAL A 299 -3.73 13.57 13.06
CA VAL A 299 -3.00 12.31 12.93
C VAL A 299 -1.98 12.38 11.80
N LEU A 300 -2.37 12.86 10.63
CA LEU A 300 -1.50 12.88 9.45
C LEU A 300 -0.34 13.86 9.64
N ALA A 301 -0.56 15.04 10.22
CA ALA A 301 0.46 16.06 10.38
C ALA A 301 1.60 15.65 11.35
N GLN A 302 1.36 14.71 12.27
CA GLN A 302 2.40 14.17 13.16
C GLN A 302 3.02 12.86 12.64
N SER A 303 2.50 12.34 11.52
CA SER A 303 2.84 11.00 11.02
C SER A 303 3.59 11.11 9.68
N PRO A 304 4.92 10.94 9.66
CA PRO A 304 5.68 11.03 8.42
C PRO A 304 5.31 9.94 7.40
N GLY A 305 4.84 8.78 7.83
CA GLY A 305 4.44 7.69 6.93
C GLY A 305 3.38 8.14 5.93
N PRO A 306 2.16 8.52 6.36
CA PRO A 306 1.12 9.01 5.46
C PRO A 306 1.51 10.29 4.70
N LEU A 307 2.33 11.17 5.28
CA LEU A 307 2.80 12.38 4.59
C LEU A 307 3.79 12.07 3.45
N GLN A 308 4.52 10.95 3.51
CA GLN A 308 5.37 10.48 2.41
C GLN A 308 4.58 9.99 1.19
N LEU A 309 3.23 9.95 1.27
CA LEU A 309 2.35 9.77 0.12
C LEU A 309 2.13 11.07 -0.67
N LEU A 310 2.49 12.24 -0.15
CA LEU A 310 2.29 13.51 -0.84
C LEU A 310 3.01 13.53 -2.21
N PRO A 311 2.45 14.21 -3.23
CA PRO A 311 3.14 14.42 -4.50
C PRO A 311 4.54 15.04 -4.32
N GLY A 312 5.57 14.36 -4.83
CA GLY A 312 6.92 14.93 -4.93
C GLY A 312 7.07 15.85 -6.14
N LYS A 313 8.28 16.34 -6.40
CA LYS A 313 8.59 17.15 -7.60
C LYS A 313 8.37 16.35 -8.89
N GLU A 314 8.65 15.04 -8.88
CA GLU A 314 8.47 14.15 -10.04
C GLU A 314 7.00 13.94 -10.43
N TYR A 315 6.04 14.06 -9.49
CA TYR A 315 4.61 14.02 -9.80
C TYR A 315 4.22 15.07 -10.85
N GLY A 316 4.95 16.18 -10.87
CA GLY A 316 4.78 17.27 -11.81
C GLY A 316 4.08 18.49 -11.21
N LYS A 317 3.92 19.49 -12.07
CA LYS A 317 3.40 20.81 -11.71
C LYS A 317 1.90 20.88 -11.90
N ARG A 318 1.27 21.90 -11.31
CA ARG A 318 -0.13 22.29 -11.61
C ARG A 318 -1.18 21.20 -11.30
N TRP A 319 -1.03 20.46 -10.21
CA TRP A 319 -2.01 19.49 -9.75
C TRP A 319 -3.01 20.05 -8.72
N LEU A 320 -2.78 21.24 -8.14
CA LEU A 320 -3.74 21.97 -7.30
C LEU A 320 -4.27 23.20 -8.05
N HIS A 321 -5.58 23.24 -8.30
CA HIS A 321 -6.27 24.29 -9.07
C HIS A 321 -7.23 25.05 -8.16
N ILE A 322 -7.12 26.38 -8.14
CA ILE A 322 -8.04 27.27 -7.45
C ILE A 322 -8.75 28.11 -8.51
N ALA A 323 -10.01 27.76 -8.82
CA ALA A 323 -10.82 28.48 -9.79
C ALA A 323 -11.57 29.62 -9.10
N ASP A 324 -10.98 30.82 -9.14
CA ASP A 324 -11.45 32.06 -8.53
C ASP A 324 -11.96 33.02 -9.63
N GLY A 325 -13.26 32.94 -9.90
CA GLY A 325 -13.95 33.64 -10.96
C GLY A 325 -13.47 33.21 -12.34
N LYS A 326 -13.04 34.18 -13.14
CA LYS A 326 -12.45 33.96 -14.47
C LYS A 326 -10.98 33.53 -14.39
N MET A 327 -10.37 33.54 -13.20
CA MET A 327 -8.98 33.15 -13.00
C MET A 327 -8.88 31.72 -12.46
N THR A 328 -7.86 30.99 -12.89
CA THR A 328 -7.52 29.70 -12.29
C THR A 328 -6.05 29.66 -11.93
N HIS A 329 -5.77 29.66 -10.64
CA HIS A 329 -4.41 29.51 -10.11
C HIS A 329 -4.05 28.03 -10.12
N LYS A 330 -2.84 27.69 -10.59
CA LYS A 330 -2.38 26.30 -10.72
C LYS A 330 -1.04 26.12 -10.02
N LEU A 331 -1.00 25.23 -9.04
CA LEU A 331 0.14 24.95 -8.17
C LEU A 331 0.50 23.46 -8.20
N PRO A 332 1.75 23.08 -7.89
CA PRO A 332 2.89 23.97 -7.72
C PRO A 332 3.35 24.53 -9.08
N LYS A 333 3.99 25.69 -9.07
CA LYS A 333 4.75 26.22 -10.21
C LYS A 333 6.12 25.56 -10.31
N SER A 334 6.72 25.20 -9.18
CA SER A 334 8.04 24.60 -9.07
C SER A 334 8.15 23.59 -7.93
N ASP A 335 7.81 23.99 -6.71
CA ASP A 335 8.10 23.24 -5.50
C ASP A 335 6.83 23.04 -4.67
N PRO A 336 6.25 21.82 -4.59
CA PRO A 336 5.04 21.58 -3.80
C PRO A 336 5.27 21.73 -2.29
N TYR A 337 6.50 21.58 -1.80
CA TYR A 337 6.79 21.68 -0.38
C TYR A 337 6.58 23.12 0.10
N GLU A 338 7.24 24.09 -0.54
CA GLU A 338 7.11 25.50 -0.19
C GLU A 338 5.76 26.07 -0.64
N GLU A 339 5.31 25.74 -1.85
CA GLU A 339 4.15 26.39 -2.45
C GLU A 339 2.82 25.84 -1.97
N ILE A 340 2.77 24.65 -1.35
CA ILE A 340 1.51 24.01 -0.94
C ILE A 340 1.59 23.44 0.48
N TYR A 341 2.62 22.65 0.80
CA TYR A 341 2.65 21.88 2.04
C TYR A 341 3.00 22.74 3.26
N LEU A 342 3.94 23.66 3.08
CA LEU A 342 4.40 24.61 4.09
C LEU A 342 3.75 25.99 3.96
N GLU A 343 2.79 26.15 3.05
CA GLU A 343 1.96 27.35 2.96
C GLU A 343 1.02 27.42 4.18
N LYS A 344 1.33 28.35 5.09
CA LYS A 344 0.70 28.48 6.41
C LYS A 344 -0.55 29.36 6.40
N ASN A 345 -0.59 30.37 5.54
CA ASN A 345 -1.48 31.51 5.69
C ASN A 345 -2.66 31.47 4.71
N ARG A 346 -2.43 30.99 3.49
CA ARG A 346 -3.47 30.96 2.46
C ARG A 346 -4.43 29.79 2.68
N TRP A 347 -5.72 30.04 2.49
CA TRP A 347 -6.79 29.08 2.81
C TRP A 347 -6.66 27.72 2.10
N TRP A 348 -5.99 27.67 0.95
CA TRP A 348 -5.77 26.47 0.15
C TRP A 348 -4.49 25.71 0.53
N GLY A 349 -3.65 26.22 1.43
CA GLY A 349 -2.49 25.49 1.95
C GLY A 349 -2.89 24.13 2.54
N LEU A 350 -1.99 23.14 2.47
CA LEU A 350 -2.27 21.75 2.87
C LEU A 350 -2.68 21.65 4.33
N CYS A 351 -1.88 22.22 5.22
CA CYS A 351 -2.03 22.04 6.66
C CYS A 351 -2.69 23.26 7.29
N GLU A 352 -3.96 23.11 7.64
CA GLU A 352 -4.68 24.13 8.42
C GLU A 352 -4.23 24.07 9.88
N THR A 353 -3.55 25.11 10.34
CA THR A 353 -2.95 25.19 11.69
C THR A 353 -3.95 24.94 12.81
N ARG A 354 -5.21 25.34 12.62
CA ARG A 354 -6.32 25.08 13.56
C ARG A 354 -6.62 23.60 13.80
N PHE A 355 -6.20 22.70 12.91
CA PHE A 355 -6.38 21.25 13.07
C PHE A 355 -5.15 20.55 13.64
N LEU A 356 -4.00 21.24 13.75
CA LEU A 356 -2.78 20.61 14.27
C LEU A 356 -2.93 20.19 15.73
N ASN A 357 -3.74 20.91 16.50
CA ASN A 357 -3.94 20.63 17.90
C ASN A 357 -5.38 20.88 18.32
N PRO A 358 -6.22 19.82 18.31
CA PRO A 358 -7.65 19.97 18.57
C PRO A 358 -7.96 20.51 19.98
N ASP A 359 -7.02 20.42 20.93
CA ASP A 359 -7.24 20.78 22.34
C ASP A 359 -6.75 22.19 22.72
N LYS A 360 -5.91 22.84 21.89
CA LYS A 360 -5.33 24.16 22.18
C LYS A 360 -6.05 25.29 21.44
N LYS A 361 -7.31 25.55 21.81
CA LYS A 361 -7.97 26.83 21.51
C LYS A 361 -7.67 27.82 22.65
N ASP A 362 -7.00 28.93 22.35
CA ASP A 362 -6.78 29.98 23.35
C ASP A 362 -8.14 30.54 23.81
N LYS A 363 -8.50 30.30 25.08
CA LYS A 363 -9.80 30.67 25.66
C LYS A 363 -10.05 32.18 25.71
N TRP A 364 -9.01 33.00 25.61
CA TRP A 364 -9.08 34.46 25.76
C TRP A 364 -8.95 35.22 24.45
N THR A 365 -8.27 34.65 23.46
CA THR A 365 -8.07 35.29 22.14
C THR A 365 -8.82 34.60 21.00
N ASP A 366 -9.43 33.44 21.25
CA ASP A 366 -10.08 32.56 20.26
C ASP A 366 -9.15 32.17 19.09
N LYS A 367 -7.83 32.37 19.26
CA LYS A 367 -6.79 32.08 18.28
C LYS A 367 -6.12 30.74 18.57
N TRP A 368 -5.85 30.00 17.51
CA TRP A 368 -5.03 28.78 17.55
C TRP A 368 -3.55 29.20 17.61
N LYS A 369 -3.00 29.33 18.82
CA LYS A 369 -1.56 29.55 19.02
C LYS A 369 -0.89 28.20 19.17
N ASP A 370 -0.45 27.63 18.06
CA ASP A 370 0.39 26.42 18.10
C ASP A 370 1.60 26.53 17.18
N GLU A 371 2.42 27.56 17.43
CA GLU A 371 3.74 27.71 16.80
C GLU A 371 4.60 26.47 17.01
N GLU A 372 4.44 25.79 18.15
CA GLU A 372 5.12 24.54 18.45
C GLU A 372 4.67 23.41 17.51
N SER A 373 3.37 23.12 17.39
CA SER A 373 2.90 22.08 16.46
C SER A 373 3.21 22.42 15.00
N TRP A 374 3.14 23.70 14.61
CA TRP A 374 3.57 24.10 13.26
C TRP A 374 5.06 23.88 13.06
N SER A 375 5.90 24.26 14.04
CA SER A 375 7.34 24.01 14.01
C SER A 375 7.66 22.51 13.91
N ASN A 376 6.96 21.68 14.68
CA ASN A 376 7.09 20.23 14.63
C ASN A 376 6.68 19.67 13.25
N TYR A 377 5.57 20.15 12.68
CA TYR A 377 5.15 19.77 11.33
C TYR A 377 6.18 20.18 10.28
N LEU A 378 6.70 21.40 10.35
CA LEU A 378 7.74 21.90 9.43
C LEU A 378 9.03 21.07 9.54
N GLN A 379 9.48 20.77 10.76
CA GLN A 379 10.65 19.90 10.97
C GLN A 379 10.42 18.49 10.44
N LEU A 380 9.23 17.92 10.67
CA LEU A 380 8.87 16.60 10.15
C LEU A 380 8.88 16.59 8.61
N MET A 381 8.31 17.61 7.98
CA MET A 381 8.31 17.76 6.52
C MET A 381 9.74 17.83 5.97
N ASN A 382 10.58 18.69 6.55
CA ASN A 382 11.95 18.93 6.07
C ASN A 382 12.91 17.76 6.37
N ASN A 383 12.74 17.07 7.50
CA ASN A 383 13.71 16.07 7.96
C ASN A 383 13.33 14.64 7.56
N ALA A 384 12.04 14.34 7.40
CA ALA A 384 11.56 12.98 7.16
C ALA A 384 10.78 12.82 5.85
N VAL A 385 9.95 13.80 5.47
CA VAL A 385 9.04 13.64 4.32
C VAL A 385 9.73 14.00 3.01
N GLN A 386 10.20 15.23 2.87
CA GLN A 386 10.84 15.71 1.64
C GLN A 386 12.10 14.90 1.27
N PRO A 387 13.06 14.64 2.18
CA PRO A 387 14.26 13.87 1.82
C PRO A 387 13.95 12.43 1.40
N PHE A 388 12.87 11.84 1.94
CA PHE A 388 12.45 10.50 1.57
C PHE A 388 11.85 10.46 0.17
N ILE A 389 10.85 11.31 -0.10
CA ILE A 389 10.15 11.35 -1.40
C ILE A 389 11.16 11.66 -2.53
N GLU A 390 11.89 12.77 -2.40
CA GLU A 390 12.85 13.20 -3.43
C GLU A 390 14.05 12.24 -3.53
N GLY A 391 14.39 11.58 -2.43
CA GLY A 391 15.46 10.59 -2.39
C GLY A 391 15.21 9.35 -3.26
N LEU A 392 13.94 8.95 -3.41
CA LEU A 392 13.49 7.74 -4.10
C LEU A 392 13.13 7.93 -5.58
N SER A 393 12.92 9.19 -6.00
CA SER A 393 12.59 9.55 -7.38
C SER A 393 13.44 8.80 -8.42
N GLY A 394 12.76 8.18 -9.40
CA GLY A 394 13.39 7.43 -10.49
C GLY A 394 14.23 6.20 -10.13
N LYS A 395 14.21 5.71 -8.88
CA LYS A 395 15.03 4.57 -8.41
C LYS A 395 14.20 3.32 -8.16
N TYR A 396 14.64 2.23 -8.78
CA TYR A 396 13.97 0.92 -8.75
C TYR A 396 14.99 -0.21 -8.78
N HIS A 397 14.62 -1.33 -8.16
CA HIS A 397 15.33 -2.58 -8.32
C HIS A 397 15.30 -3.02 -9.80
N PRO A 398 16.38 -3.61 -10.36
CA PRO A 398 16.47 -3.92 -11.79
C PRO A 398 15.63 -5.13 -12.20
N ASN A 399 15.10 -5.87 -11.22
CA ASN A 399 14.16 -6.96 -11.41
C ASN A 399 12.83 -6.60 -10.74
N THR A 400 12.18 -5.55 -11.24
CA THR A 400 10.89 -5.05 -10.73
C THR A 400 9.78 -5.31 -11.74
N TYR A 401 8.67 -5.81 -11.23
CA TYR A 401 7.39 -5.96 -11.92
C TYR A 401 6.38 -5.10 -11.18
N ALA A 402 5.48 -4.43 -11.88
CA ALA A 402 4.50 -3.57 -11.24
C ALA A 402 3.12 -3.67 -11.88
N PHE A 403 2.07 -3.57 -11.09
CA PHE A 403 0.74 -3.28 -11.62
C PHE A 403 0.13 -2.08 -10.91
N TYR A 404 -0.73 -1.35 -11.61
CA TYR A 404 -1.35 -0.12 -11.13
C TYR A 404 -2.82 -0.04 -11.55
N GLY A 405 -3.60 0.76 -10.84
CA GLY A 405 -5.00 1.03 -11.18
C GLY A 405 -5.15 1.99 -12.34
N ALA A 406 -5.91 1.58 -13.34
CA ALA A 406 -6.31 2.38 -14.49
C ALA A 406 -7.83 2.26 -14.72
N SER A 407 -8.60 2.41 -13.66
CA SER A 407 -10.05 2.24 -13.67
C SER A 407 -10.80 3.53 -13.97
N GLU A 408 -11.85 3.45 -14.80
CA GLU A 408 -12.86 4.50 -14.94
C GLU A 408 -13.93 4.44 -13.84
N LYS A 409 -14.06 3.32 -13.14
CA LYS A 409 -14.99 3.12 -12.02
C LYS A 409 -14.43 3.72 -10.73
N HIS A 410 -13.10 3.65 -10.57
CA HIS A 410 -12.38 4.12 -9.37
C HIS A 410 -11.59 5.39 -9.67
N LEU A 411 -12.31 6.46 -10.01
CA LEU A 411 -11.70 7.76 -10.30
C LEU A 411 -10.90 8.30 -9.11
N SER A 412 -9.73 8.85 -9.41
CA SER A 412 -8.77 9.37 -8.44
C SER A 412 -8.47 10.85 -8.67
N TYR A 413 -7.99 11.50 -7.61
CA TYR A 413 -7.55 12.90 -7.66
C TYR A 413 -6.16 12.99 -8.30
N GLY A 414 -6.10 13.04 -9.63
CA GLY A 414 -4.91 13.47 -10.34
C GLY A 414 -4.70 14.99 -10.34
N ILE A 415 -5.81 15.72 -10.20
CA ILE A 415 -5.86 17.15 -9.98
C ILE A 415 -6.85 17.42 -8.85
N ILE A 416 -6.44 18.19 -7.86
CA ILE A 416 -7.30 18.79 -6.86
C ILE A 416 -7.82 20.11 -7.41
N SER A 417 -9.14 20.32 -7.43
CA SER A 417 -9.72 21.57 -7.89
C SER A 417 -10.70 22.12 -6.85
N TRP A 418 -10.44 23.31 -6.35
CA TRP A 418 -11.42 24.10 -5.63
C TRP A 418 -12.15 25.01 -6.61
N GLN A 419 -13.48 24.99 -6.57
CA GLN A 419 -14.36 25.73 -7.48
C GLN A 419 -15.30 26.62 -6.68
N GLU A 420 -15.57 27.83 -7.17
CA GLU A 420 -16.59 28.67 -6.57
C GLU A 420 -17.93 27.95 -6.51
N ALA A 421 -18.50 27.88 -5.30
CA ALA A 421 -19.83 27.41 -5.03
C ALA A 421 -20.78 28.62 -4.97
N SER A 422 -21.93 28.53 -5.61
CA SER A 422 -22.93 29.59 -5.64
C SER A 422 -23.57 29.78 -4.25
N LYS A 423 -23.01 30.67 -3.44
CA LYS A 423 -23.70 31.34 -2.34
C LYS A 423 -23.51 32.84 -2.52
N ASP A 424 -24.62 33.56 -2.64
CA ASP A 424 -24.71 34.94 -3.13
C ASP A 424 -24.27 35.98 -2.08
N TYR A 425 -23.03 35.91 -1.59
CA TYR A 425 -22.45 36.85 -0.62
C TYR A 425 -21.52 37.91 -1.25
N TYR A 426 -21.61 38.11 -2.56
CA TYR A 426 -20.91 39.18 -3.28
C TYR A 426 -21.70 39.63 -4.52
N ASN A 427 -21.47 40.87 -4.96
CA ASN A 427 -22.11 41.39 -6.17
C ASN A 427 -21.53 40.73 -7.43
N LYS A 428 -22.30 39.84 -8.08
CA LYS A 428 -21.88 39.12 -9.30
C LYS A 428 -21.71 40.01 -10.53
N THR A 429 -22.19 41.27 -10.49
CA THR A 429 -21.99 42.19 -11.61
C THR A 429 -20.58 42.77 -11.65
N GLU A 430 -19.83 42.66 -10.55
CA GLU A 430 -18.44 43.09 -10.46
C GLU A 430 -17.47 41.91 -10.61
N ASP A 431 -16.30 42.16 -11.20
CA ASP A 431 -15.29 41.15 -11.44
C ASP A 431 -14.28 41.09 -10.29
N TYR A 432 -14.52 40.20 -9.34
CA TYR A 432 -13.62 39.94 -8.21
C TYR A 432 -12.72 38.71 -8.42
N SER A 433 -12.42 38.36 -9.67
CA SER A 433 -11.58 37.19 -9.99
C SER A 433 -10.18 37.33 -9.38
N GLY A 434 -9.70 36.28 -8.73
CA GLY A 434 -8.35 36.20 -8.15
C GLY A 434 -8.16 36.89 -6.79
N MET A 435 -9.15 37.64 -6.29
CA MET A 435 -9.04 38.39 -5.03
C MET A 435 -8.94 37.51 -3.78
N THR A 436 -9.30 36.22 -3.87
CA THR A 436 -9.29 35.27 -2.75
C THR A 436 -8.02 34.47 -2.63
N PHE A 437 -7.17 34.46 -3.68
CA PHE A 437 -6.04 33.55 -3.76
C PHE A 437 -5.02 33.75 -2.64
N ASP A 438 -4.74 35.00 -2.27
CA ASP A 438 -3.78 35.37 -1.23
C ASP A 438 -4.39 35.54 0.17
N GLN A 439 -5.67 35.18 0.33
CA GLN A 439 -6.41 35.42 1.57
C GLN A 439 -6.37 34.20 2.52
N PRO A 440 -6.51 34.44 3.84
CA PRO A 440 -6.71 33.38 4.80
C PRO A 440 -8.13 32.79 4.72
N LEU A 441 -8.31 31.64 5.36
CA LEU A 441 -9.63 31.05 5.54
C LEU A 441 -10.48 31.93 6.48
N TYR A 442 -11.73 32.18 6.11
CA TYR A 442 -12.72 32.82 6.98
C TYR A 442 -13.74 31.78 7.46
N ASP A 443 -13.56 31.28 8.69
CA ASP A 443 -14.47 30.33 9.33
C ASP A 443 -14.64 30.64 10.83
N PRO A 444 -15.41 31.69 11.19
CA PRO A 444 -15.56 32.14 12.57
C PRO A 444 -16.23 31.11 13.49
N TYR A 445 -16.97 30.16 12.91
CA TYR A 445 -17.71 29.13 13.66
C TYR A 445 -17.01 27.76 13.68
N ASN A 446 -15.87 27.63 12.99
CA ASN A 446 -15.10 26.39 12.85
C ASN A 446 -15.93 25.21 12.27
N LEU A 447 -16.83 25.51 11.34
CA LEU A 447 -17.73 24.52 10.73
C LEU A 447 -17.21 23.98 9.39
N GLU A 448 -16.28 24.68 8.75
CA GLU A 448 -15.75 24.37 7.43
C GLU A 448 -14.61 23.35 7.50
N THR A 449 -14.92 22.19 8.05
CA THR A 449 -13.97 21.08 8.23
C THR A 449 -14.01 20.07 7.07
N GLY A 450 -15.04 20.11 6.24
CA GLY A 450 -15.28 19.19 5.11
C GLY A 450 -14.82 19.75 3.77
N THR A 451 -15.66 19.65 2.74
CA THR A 451 -15.33 19.96 1.33
C THR A 451 -15.55 21.42 0.91
N THR A 452 -15.87 22.31 1.85
CA THR A 452 -16.20 23.72 1.58
C THR A 452 -15.24 24.66 2.31
N ARG A 453 -14.86 25.79 1.69
CA ARG A 453 -14.06 26.86 2.29
C ARG A 453 -14.63 28.23 1.93
N MET A 454 -14.76 29.13 2.89
CA MET A 454 -15.22 30.51 2.71
C MET A 454 -14.06 31.46 2.91
N VAL A 455 -13.97 32.45 2.03
CA VAL A 455 -12.85 33.39 1.99
C VAL A 455 -13.42 34.79 1.90
N GLN A 456 -13.05 35.64 2.85
CA GLN A 456 -13.38 37.06 2.84
C GLN A 456 -12.24 37.87 2.23
N PHE A 457 -12.60 38.93 1.52
CA PHE A 457 -11.64 39.85 0.90
C PHE A 457 -12.22 41.26 0.85
N SER A 458 -11.34 42.25 0.90
CA SER A 458 -11.71 43.65 0.77
C SER A 458 -12.01 43.99 -0.69
N VAL A 459 -13.12 44.67 -0.94
CA VAL A 459 -13.55 45.19 -2.26
C VAL A 459 -13.54 46.71 -2.33
N GLY A 460 -13.11 47.38 -1.27
CA GLY A 460 -13.08 48.83 -1.18
C GLY A 460 -12.32 49.31 0.05
N PRO A 461 -12.13 50.64 0.19
CA PRO A 461 -11.30 51.23 1.24
C PRO A 461 -11.96 51.20 2.63
N SER A 462 -13.28 50.99 2.73
CA SER A 462 -13.99 50.90 4.01
C SER A 462 -13.85 49.52 4.64
N PHE A 463 -13.86 49.47 5.97
CA PHE A 463 -13.94 48.22 6.72
C PHE A 463 -15.26 47.44 6.45
N GLN A 464 -16.26 48.11 5.89
CA GLN A 464 -17.54 47.52 5.50
C GLN A 464 -17.51 46.96 4.06
N ASP A 465 -16.50 47.31 3.26
CA ASP A 465 -16.37 46.89 1.87
C ASP A 465 -15.72 45.49 1.83
N ILE A 466 -16.43 44.50 2.37
CA ILE A 466 -15.99 43.11 2.42
C ILE A 466 -16.94 42.26 1.58
N ALA A 467 -16.37 41.47 0.69
CA ALA A 467 -17.07 40.41 -0.02
C ALA A 467 -16.59 39.04 0.47
N ALA A 468 -17.42 38.02 0.25
CA ALA A 468 -17.05 36.64 0.57
C ALA A 468 -17.34 35.71 -0.61
N LYS A 469 -16.42 34.79 -0.86
CA LYS A 469 -16.58 33.69 -1.81
C LYS A 469 -16.53 32.36 -1.09
N THR A 470 -17.37 31.42 -1.50
CA THR A 470 -17.33 30.05 -1.02
C THR A 470 -16.76 29.16 -2.13
N PHE A 471 -15.83 28.30 -1.78
CA PHE A 471 -15.23 27.30 -2.65
C PHE A 471 -15.65 25.90 -2.21
N LYS A 472 -15.87 25.01 -3.15
CA LYS A 472 -16.11 23.58 -2.93
C LYS A 472 -15.07 22.76 -3.68
N LEU A 473 -14.58 21.70 -3.04
CA LEU A 473 -13.71 20.72 -3.67
C LEU A 473 -14.50 19.96 -4.76
N ALA A 474 -14.01 19.99 -5.99
CA ALA A 474 -14.57 19.23 -7.10
C ALA A 474 -14.28 17.73 -6.94
N PRO A 475 -15.13 16.82 -7.45
CA PRO A 475 -14.90 15.38 -7.41
C PRO A 475 -13.69 14.96 -8.28
N PRO A 476 -13.13 13.75 -8.06
CA PRO A 476 -12.04 13.23 -8.89
C PRO A 476 -12.51 12.99 -10.32
N LYS A 477 -11.58 13.05 -11.28
CA LYS A 477 -11.88 12.92 -12.73
C LYS A 477 -10.93 12.00 -13.48
N GLU A 478 -9.79 11.67 -12.89
CA GLU A 478 -8.77 10.88 -13.58
C GLU A 478 -8.95 9.40 -13.27
N LYS A 479 -8.61 8.54 -14.23
CA LYS A 479 -8.52 7.11 -13.97
C LYS A 479 -7.53 6.82 -12.85
N GLY A 480 -7.75 5.74 -12.13
CA GLY A 480 -6.90 5.33 -11.02
C GLY A 480 -7.46 4.12 -10.32
N ASP A 481 -7.19 4.01 -9.03
CA ASP A 481 -7.73 2.98 -8.13
C ASP A 481 -8.58 3.56 -6.98
N GLY A 482 -9.04 4.80 -7.13
CA GLY A 482 -9.72 5.58 -6.11
C GLY A 482 -8.78 6.30 -5.12
N THR A 483 -7.51 5.91 -5.00
CA THR A 483 -6.52 6.57 -4.15
C THR A 483 -5.36 7.15 -4.96
N VAL A 484 -4.82 6.39 -5.89
CA VAL A 484 -3.66 6.72 -6.72
C VAL A 484 -4.16 6.94 -8.15
N PRO A 485 -3.98 8.15 -8.71
CA PRO A 485 -4.30 8.39 -10.12
C PRO A 485 -3.32 7.64 -11.03
N GLU A 486 -3.80 7.24 -12.20
CA GLU A 486 -3.03 6.51 -13.21
C GLU A 486 -1.67 7.14 -13.46
N ARG A 487 -1.58 8.47 -13.61
CA ARG A 487 -0.29 9.16 -13.85
C ARG A 487 0.78 8.93 -12.78
N ALA A 488 0.37 8.55 -11.57
CA ALA A 488 1.25 8.38 -10.42
C ALA A 488 1.43 6.92 -10.02
N GLY A 489 0.55 6.02 -10.46
CA GLY A 489 0.76 4.58 -10.37
C GLY A 489 1.54 4.04 -11.57
N ARG A 490 1.40 4.67 -12.75
CA ARG A 490 2.07 4.29 -13.98
C ARG A 490 3.51 4.80 -13.98
N ILE A 491 4.47 3.92 -13.73
CA ILE A 491 5.90 4.24 -13.70
C ILE A 491 6.41 4.43 -15.14
N PRO A 492 6.84 5.62 -15.58
CA PRO A 492 7.15 5.88 -16.99
C PRO A 492 8.59 5.47 -17.38
N THR A 493 9.02 4.26 -17.03
CA THR A 493 10.37 3.77 -17.35
C THR A 493 10.40 2.35 -17.94
N GLY A 494 11.10 2.19 -19.06
CA GLY A 494 11.40 0.86 -19.63
C GLY A 494 12.42 0.03 -18.82
N LYS A 495 12.81 0.49 -17.62
CA LYS A 495 13.72 -0.24 -16.71
C LYS A 495 13.01 -1.33 -15.92
N LEU A 496 11.68 -1.32 -15.87
CA LEU A 496 10.92 -2.41 -15.27
C LEU A 496 10.94 -3.63 -16.19
N ARG A 497 10.80 -4.81 -15.60
CA ARG A 497 10.68 -6.06 -16.36
C ARG A 497 9.31 -6.21 -16.99
N SER A 498 8.26 -5.79 -16.30
CA SER A 498 6.90 -5.80 -16.81
C SER A 498 6.04 -4.80 -16.04
N GLN A 499 5.02 -4.24 -16.70
CA GLN A 499 4.03 -3.39 -16.05
C GLN A 499 2.63 -3.59 -16.59
N LEU A 500 1.67 -3.72 -15.69
CA LEU A 500 0.28 -4.02 -16.03
C LEU A 500 -0.69 -2.96 -15.51
N ALA A 501 -1.54 -2.45 -16.40
CA ALA A 501 -2.71 -1.66 -16.03
C ALA A 501 -3.88 -2.60 -15.67
N VAL A 502 -4.56 -2.34 -14.56
CA VAL A 502 -5.69 -3.16 -14.07
C VAL A 502 -6.88 -2.27 -13.67
N ASP A 503 -8.09 -2.74 -13.95
CA ASP A 503 -9.34 -2.14 -13.45
C ASP A 503 -9.57 -2.61 -12.00
N VAL A 504 -8.97 -1.91 -11.03
CA VAL A 504 -9.00 -2.26 -9.59
C VAL A 504 -9.37 -1.05 -8.74
N ASP A 505 -9.93 -1.30 -7.55
CA ASP A 505 -9.85 -0.35 -6.44
C ASP A 505 -8.54 -0.53 -5.65
N HIS A 506 -8.16 0.49 -4.87
CA HIS A 506 -6.85 0.52 -4.22
C HIS A 506 -6.72 -0.50 -3.09
N GLU A 507 -7.76 -0.69 -2.29
CA GLU A 507 -7.71 -1.55 -1.10
C GLU A 507 -7.87 -3.01 -1.49
N GLY A 508 -8.80 -3.28 -2.40
CA GLY A 508 -9.09 -4.59 -2.97
C GLY A 508 -8.22 -4.98 -4.15
N ALA A 509 -7.11 -4.30 -4.42
CA ALA A 509 -6.30 -4.51 -5.62
C ALA A 509 -5.85 -5.96 -5.82
N TYR A 510 -5.57 -6.68 -4.73
CA TYR A 510 -5.19 -8.10 -4.75
C TYR A 510 -6.37 -9.07 -4.69
N ASN A 511 -7.63 -8.58 -4.64
CA ASN A 511 -8.80 -9.42 -4.85
C ASN A 511 -9.06 -9.67 -6.34
N GLU A 512 -8.55 -8.80 -7.22
CA GLU A 512 -8.71 -8.93 -8.66
C GLU A 512 -7.80 -10.03 -9.26
N ASP A 513 -8.41 -10.92 -10.04
CA ASP A 513 -7.73 -12.10 -10.62
C ASP A 513 -6.53 -11.68 -11.47
N LYS A 514 -6.68 -10.64 -12.28
CA LYS A 514 -5.64 -10.19 -13.20
C LYS A 514 -4.38 -9.73 -12.46
N ALA A 515 -4.54 -9.00 -11.35
CA ALA A 515 -3.45 -8.55 -10.50
C ALA A 515 -2.75 -9.72 -9.77
N ARG A 516 -3.55 -10.67 -9.28
CA ARG A 516 -3.07 -11.91 -8.66
C ARG A 516 -2.27 -12.78 -9.62
N LEU A 517 -2.80 -13.03 -10.81
CA LEU A 517 -2.14 -13.80 -11.87
C LEU A 517 -0.86 -13.12 -12.38
N PHE A 518 -0.85 -11.80 -12.51
CA PHE A 518 0.36 -11.04 -12.83
C PHE A 518 1.44 -11.20 -11.75
N THR A 519 1.03 -11.17 -10.48
CA THR A 519 1.95 -11.38 -9.35
C THR A 519 2.56 -12.77 -9.37
N LEU A 520 1.74 -13.80 -9.58
CA LEU A 520 2.19 -15.20 -9.71
C LEU A 520 3.18 -15.35 -10.88
N ARG A 521 2.82 -14.83 -12.07
CA ARG A 521 3.71 -14.83 -13.24
C ARG A 521 5.05 -14.16 -12.94
N SER A 522 5.00 -12.99 -12.30
CA SER A 522 6.20 -12.21 -11.98
C SER A 522 7.16 -13.02 -11.09
N ILE A 523 6.63 -13.70 -10.07
CA ILE A 523 7.41 -14.60 -9.21
C ILE A 523 8.04 -15.72 -10.04
N VAL A 524 7.26 -16.39 -10.90
CA VAL A 524 7.77 -17.47 -11.77
C VAL A 524 8.86 -16.95 -12.72
N LYS A 525 8.73 -15.75 -13.29
CA LYS A 525 9.78 -15.15 -14.13
C LYS A 525 11.04 -14.81 -13.34
N MET A 526 10.92 -14.33 -12.09
CA MET A 526 12.08 -14.00 -11.25
C MET A 526 12.95 -15.22 -10.94
N VAL A 527 12.35 -16.39 -10.70
CA VAL A 527 13.08 -17.59 -10.26
C VAL A 527 13.87 -18.26 -11.39
N GLN A 528 13.64 -17.88 -12.64
CA GLN A 528 14.41 -18.37 -13.79
C GLN A 528 15.89 -17.97 -13.73
N ALA A 529 16.22 -16.91 -12.98
CA ALA A 529 17.61 -16.53 -12.73
C ALA A 529 18.34 -17.49 -11.77
N VAL A 530 17.61 -18.36 -11.06
CA VAL A 530 18.17 -19.30 -10.10
C VAL A 530 18.52 -20.61 -10.81
N LYS A 531 19.81 -20.92 -10.89
CA LYS A 531 20.28 -22.23 -11.38
C LYS A 531 20.17 -23.27 -10.29
N ILE A 532 20.03 -24.53 -10.69
CA ILE A 532 19.95 -25.64 -9.77
C ILE A 532 21.23 -26.43 -9.91
N GLU A 533 22.02 -26.39 -8.84
CA GLU A 533 23.25 -27.16 -8.69
C GLU A 533 22.95 -28.64 -8.40
#